data_AF-A0A0A9XV24-F1
#
_entry.id   AF-A0A0A9XV24-F1
#
_cell.length_a   1.000
_cell.length_b   1.000
_cell.length_c   1.000
_cell.angle_alpha   90.00
_cell.angle_beta   90.00
_cell.angle_gamma   90.00
#
_symmetry.space_group_name_H-M   'P 1'
#
loop_
_entity.id
_entity.type
_entity.pdbx_description
1 polymer ?
#
loop_
_entity_poly.entity_id
_entity_poly.type
_entity_poly.pdbx_seq_one_letter_code
_entity_poly.pdbx_strand_id
1 'polypeptide(L)'
;MAYSILAWGHAPSCRDIFALQRRAIRVISGLSYRADCRSAFTTLGVLTFPSAYILECIIYVKRNTKAFSSNSDAHQYMTRGRENLAVKFNRLQACQNSTNYWCVKLYNRLSPSTKALNIKSLKSKAIEYLKKHAFMSMNEFLEAGVAC
;
A
#
# COMPACT_ATOMS: atom_id res chain seq x y z
N MET A 1 -12.51 -2.74 -8.66
CA MET A 1 -12.46 -2.99 -7.20
C MET A 1 -11.88 -1.80 -6.43
N ALA A 2 -12.27 -0.55 -6.73
CA ALA A 2 -11.63 0.63 -6.11
C ALA A 2 -12.60 1.53 -5.34
N TYR A 3 -13.91 1.25 -5.37
CA TYR A 3 -14.88 2.09 -4.69
C TYR A 3 -14.60 2.07 -3.18
N SER A 4 -14.35 3.26 -2.64
CA SER A 4 -14.09 3.52 -1.22
C SER A 4 -13.06 2.60 -0.55
N ILE A 5 -12.15 1.98 -1.30
CA ILE A 5 -11.19 1.00 -0.75
C ILE A 5 -10.30 1.61 0.34
N LEU A 6 -10.10 2.93 0.33
CA LEU A 6 -9.42 3.66 1.41
C LEU A 6 -10.12 3.55 2.77
N ALA A 7 -11.45 3.46 2.78
CA ALA A 7 -12.28 3.43 3.98
C ALA A 7 -12.34 2.04 4.62
N TRP A 8 -12.34 0.97 3.82
CA TRP A 8 -12.57 -0.41 4.31
C TRP A 8 -11.47 -1.40 3.94
N GLY A 9 -10.48 -1.02 3.13
CA GLY A 9 -9.44 -1.94 2.62
C GLY A 9 -8.53 -2.55 3.70
N HIS A 10 -8.48 -1.95 4.88
CA HIS A 10 -7.79 -2.47 6.06
C HIS A 10 -8.69 -3.31 6.99
N ALA A 11 -10.00 -3.36 6.73
CA ALA A 11 -10.95 -4.09 7.57
C ALA A 11 -10.78 -5.62 7.43
N PRO A 12 -11.06 -6.42 8.47
CA PRO A 12 -10.91 -7.88 8.42
C PRO A 12 -11.69 -8.56 7.28
N SER A 13 -12.84 -8.02 6.90
CA SER A 13 -13.70 -8.51 5.81
C SER A 13 -13.02 -8.46 4.43
N CYS A 14 -11.96 -7.67 4.27
CA CYS A 14 -11.22 -7.62 3.00
C CYS A 14 -10.52 -8.94 2.66
N ARG A 15 -10.30 -9.82 3.67
CA ARG A 15 -9.73 -11.16 3.50
C ARG A 15 -10.60 -12.04 2.61
N ASP A 16 -11.93 -11.94 2.73
CA ASP A 16 -12.88 -12.73 1.95
C ASP A 16 -12.90 -12.27 0.49
N ILE A 17 -12.88 -10.95 0.28
CA ILE A 17 -12.78 -10.34 -1.06
C ILE A 17 -11.47 -10.78 -1.72
N PHE A 18 -10.36 -10.78 -0.99
CA PHE A 18 -9.09 -11.23 -1.53
C PHE A 18 -9.08 -12.75 -1.79
N ALA A 19 -9.73 -13.55 -0.94
CA ALA A 19 -9.88 -14.99 -1.18
C ALA A 19 -10.66 -15.27 -2.48
N LEU A 20 -11.73 -14.52 -2.75
CA LEU A 20 -12.47 -14.59 -4.01
C LEU A 20 -11.59 -14.19 -5.21
N GLN A 21 -10.80 -13.11 -5.08
CA GLN A 21 -9.87 -12.70 -6.14
C GLN A 21 -8.86 -13.82 -6.45
N ARG A 22 -8.25 -14.44 -5.43
CA ARG A 22 -7.31 -15.56 -5.63
C ARG A 22 -7.98 -16.77 -6.28
N ARG A 23 -9.23 -17.07 -5.92
CA ARG A 23 -10.02 -18.15 -6.58
C ARG A 23 -10.21 -17.85 -8.07
N ALA A 24 -10.61 -16.63 -8.42
CA ALA A 24 -10.78 -16.23 -9.82
C ALA A 24 -9.47 -16.34 -10.60
N ILE A 25 -8.35 -15.87 -10.04
CA ILE A 25 -7.04 -15.97 -10.69
C ILE A 25 -6.62 -17.43 -10.89
N ARG A 26 -6.87 -18.32 -9.92
CA ARG A 26 -6.59 -19.75 -10.09
C ARG A 26 -7.36 -20.37 -11.24
N VAL A 27 -8.65 -20.05 -11.36
CA VAL A 27 -9.48 -20.53 -12.48
C VAL A 27 -8.95 -20.03 -13.82
N ILE A 28 -8.65 -18.73 -13.92
CA ILE A 28 -8.11 -18.12 -15.15
C ILE A 28 -6.77 -18.75 -15.55
N SER A 29 -5.92 -19.07 -14.58
CA SER A 29 -4.58 -19.62 -14.83
C SER A 29 -4.52 -21.15 -14.82
N GLY A 30 -5.65 -21.86 -14.74
CA GLY A 30 -5.68 -23.32 -14.69
C GLY A 30 -4.97 -23.95 -13.48
N LEU A 31 -4.84 -23.20 -12.38
CA LEU A 31 -4.15 -23.64 -11.17
C LEU A 31 -5.07 -24.50 -10.30
N SER A 32 -4.49 -25.46 -9.58
CA SER A 32 -5.23 -26.27 -8.61
C SER A 32 -5.76 -25.41 -7.44
N TYR A 33 -6.80 -25.89 -6.76
CA TYR A 33 -7.48 -25.14 -5.70
C TYR A 33 -6.53 -24.60 -4.60
N ARG A 34 -5.48 -25.35 -4.25
CA ARG A 34 -4.49 -24.99 -3.22
C ARG A 34 -3.17 -24.46 -3.78
N ALA A 35 -3.00 -24.43 -5.10
CA ALA A 35 -1.77 -23.92 -5.70
C ALA A 35 -1.52 -22.46 -5.32
N ASP A 36 -0.24 -22.09 -5.20
CA ASP A 36 0.15 -20.70 -5.09
C ASP A 36 -0.23 -19.97 -6.38
N CYS A 37 -0.85 -18.81 -6.21
CA CYS A 37 -1.31 -17.97 -7.31
C CYS A 37 -0.44 -16.72 -7.50
N ARG A 38 0.64 -16.54 -6.72
CA ARG A 38 1.51 -15.36 -6.83
C ARG A 38 2.09 -15.19 -8.23
N SER A 39 2.64 -16.25 -8.81
CA SER A 39 3.14 -16.25 -10.19
C SER A 39 2.05 -15.92 -11.20
N ALA A 40 0.82 -16.39 -11.00
CA ALA A 40 -0.29 -16.05 -11.87
C ALA A 40 -0.63 -14.55 -11.83
N PHE A 41 -0.58 -13.90 -10.66
CA PHE A 41 -0.78 -12.44 -10.57
C PHE A 41 0.29 -11.67 -11.36
N THR A 42 1.56 -12.06 -11.24
CA THR A 42 2.66 -11.39 -11.94
C THR A 42 2.58 -11.62 -13.44
N THR A 43 2.34 -12.86 -13.90
CA THR A 43 2.19 -13.20 -15.32
C THR A 43 0.99 -12.50 -15.97
N LEU A 44 -0.14 -12.42 -15.28
CA LEU A 44 -1.33 -11.72 -15.80
C LEU A 44 -1.20 -10.19 -15.70
N GLY A 45 -0.19 -9.68 -14.98
CA GLY A 45 -0.03 -8.25 -14.74
C GLY A 45 -1.21 -7.62 -13.97
N VAL A 46 -1.84 -8.39 -13.08
CA VAL A 46 -3.00 -7.97 -12.29
C VAL A 46 -2.54 -7.59 -10.88
N LEU A 47 -3.08 -6.49 -10.33
CA LEU A 47 -2.83 -6.13 -8.94
C LEU A 47 -3.60 -7.05 -8.00
N THR A 48 -2.91 -7.56 -6.99
CA THR A 48 -3.57 -8.18 -5.83
C THR A 48 -4.40 -7.12 -5.09
N PHE A 49 -5.41 -7.55 -4.35
CA PHE A 49 -6.22 -6.65 -3.52
C PHE A 49 -5.36 -5.81 -2.54
N PRO A 50 -4.40 -6.39 -1.78
CA PRO A 50 -3.49 -5.60 -0.95
C PRO A 50 -2.72 -4.56 -1.75
N SER A 51 -2.17 -4.93 -2.91
CA SER A 51 -1.47 -3.98 -3.79
C SER A 51 -2.39 -2.85 -4.27
N ALA A 52 -3.65 -3.13 -4.60
CA ALA A 52 -4.61 -2.10 -4.98
C ALA A 52 -4.89 -1.12 -3.82
N TYR A 53 -5.05 -1.63 -2.59
CA TYR A 53 -5.21 -0.79 -1.40
C TYR A 53 -3.96 0.07 -1.14
N ILE A 54 -2.76 -0.51 -1.24
CA ILE A 54 -1.48 0.19 -1.07
C ILE A 54 -1.34 1.32 -2.09
N LEU A 55 -1.69 1.06 -3.36
CA LEU A 55 -1.66 2.07 -4.41
C LEU A 55 -2.56 3.26 -4.07
N GLU A 56 -3.82 3.01 -3.71
CA GLU A 56 -4.76 4.08 -3.36
C GLU A 56 -4.28 4.85 -2.13
N CYS A 57 -3.71 4.16 -1.12
CA CYS A 57 -3.09 4.79 0.03
C CYS A 57 -1.97 5.77 -0.36
N ILE A 58 -1.06 5.34 -1.23
CA ILE A 58 0.05 6.15 -1.71
C ILE A 58 -0.46 7.39 -2.44
N ILE A 59 -1.43 7.22 -3.33
CA ILE A 59 -2.00 8.33 -4.12
C ILE A 59 -2.80 9.29 -3.24
N TYR A 60 -3.52 8.77 -2.24
CA TYR A 60 -4.24 9.58 -1.27
C TYR A 60 -3.31 10.53 -0.51
N VAL A 61 -2.19 10.01 0.01
CA VAL A 61 -1.19 10.84 0.70
C VAL A 61 -0.58 11.85 -0.25
N LYS A 62 -0.19 11.45 -1.47
CA LYS A 62 0.41 12.37 -2.44
C LYS A 62 -0.53 13.51 -2.86
N ARG A 63 -1.84 13.25 -2.92
CA ARG A 63 -2.86 14.28 -3.22
C ARG A 63 -3.09 15.25 -2.07
N ASN A 64 -2.94 14.76 -0.83
CA ASN A 64 -3.24 15.50 0.38
C ASN A 64 -1.99 15.81 1.19
N THR A 65 -0.82 15.96 0.56
CA THR A 65 0.46 16.16 1.26
C THR A 65 0.42 17.33 2.23
N LYS A 66 -0.29 18.40 1.89
CA LYS A 66 -0.48 19.59 2.75
C LYS A 66 -1.24 19.31 4.05
N ALA A 67 -2.04 18.25 4.11
CA ALA A 67 -2.82 17.88 5.28
C ALA A 67 -2.02 17.02 6.28
N PHE A 68 -0.83 16.53 5.87
CA PHE A 68 0.04 15.72 6.72
C PHE A 68 1.26 16.55 7.15
N SER A 69 1.47 16.64 8.46
CA SER A 69 2.68 17.23 9.03
C SER A 69 3.86 16.27 8.85
N SER A 70 5.04 16.81 8.57
CA SER A 70 6.29 16.05 8.50
C SER A 70 6.93 15.94 9.89
N ASN A 71 7.73 14.91 10.13
CA ASN A 71 8.54 14.83 11.37
C ASN A 71 9.52 16.00 11.50
N SER A 72 9.91 16.62 10.37
CA SER A 72 10.71 17.84 10.35
C SER A 72 10.04 19.06 11.01
N ASP A 73 8.71 19.06 11.09
CA ASP A 73 7.95 20.19 11.64
C ASP A 73 7.95 20.17 13.18
N ALA A 74 8.20 19.00 13.78
CA ALA A 74 8.23 18.82 15.22
C ALA A 74 9.60 19.13 15.84
N HIS A 75 10.71 18.86 15.11
CA HIS A 75 12.06 18.91 15.67
C HIS A 75 13.14 19.32 14.66
N GLN A 76 14.13 20.11 15.12
CA GLN A 76 15.22 20.64 14.28
C GLN A 76 16.44 19.70 14.12
N TYR A 77 16.50 18.57 14.83
CA TYR A 77 17.65 17.65 14.76
C TYR A 77 17.49 16.56 13.66
N MET A 78 18.63 16.16 13.07
CA MET A 78 18.69 15.21 11.96
C MET A 78 18.44 13.76 12.43
N THR A 79 17.22 13.24 12.26
CA THR A 79 16.91 11.82 12.48
C THR A 79 16.73 11.07 11.15
N ARG A 80 17.02 9.76 11.16
CA ARG A 80 16.86 8.85 10.00
C ARG A 80 15.44 8.81 9.39
N GLY A 81 14.45 9.45 10.03
CA GLY A 81 13.05 9.53 9.58
C GLY A 81 12.52 10.96 9.44
N ARG A 82 13.39 11.98 9.29
CA ARG A 82 13.01 13.39 9.23
C ARG A 82 12.04 13.71 8.07
N GLU A 83 12.27 13.11 6.90
CA GLU A 83 11.44 13.32 5.70
C GLU A 83 10.19 12.42 5.66
N ASN A 84 9.97 11.62 6.70
CA ASN A 84 8.74 10.84 6.81
C ASN A 84 7.64 11.73 7.39
N LEU A 85 6.43 11.51 6.88
CA LEU A 85 5.23 12.10 7.43
C LEU A 85 5.04 11.59 8.86
N ALA A 86 4.67 12.50 9.75
CA ALA A 86 4.44 12.21 11.15
C ALA A 86 3.23 11.30 11.29
N VAL A 87 3.47 10.07 11.75
CA VAL A 87 2.40 9.16 12.17
C VAL A 87 1.93 9.65 13.53
N LYS A 88 0.69 10.13 13.63
CA LYS A 88 0.11 10.50 14.93
C LYS A 88 0.17 9.29 15.86
N PHE A 89 0.80 9.46 17.02
CA PHE A 89 0.86 8.41 18.02
C PHE A 89 -0.54 8.20 18.59
N ASN A 90 -1.11 7.04 18.30
CA ASN A 90 -2.40 6.61 18.82
C ASN A 90 -2.20 5.39 19.70
N ARG A 91 -2.50 5.48 20.99
CA ARG A 91 -2.33 4.35 21.94
C ARG A 91 -3.25 3.17 21.61
N LEU A 92 -4.47 3.45 21.16
CA LEU A 92 -5.49 2.43 20.90
C LEU A 92 -5.41 1.91 19.47
N GLN A 93 -5.44 0.58 19.30
CA GLN A 93 -5.48 -0.09 17.99
C GLN A 93 -6.67 0.38 17.13
N ALA A 94 -7.83 0.64 17.74
CA ALA A 94 -9.00 1.18 17.05
C ALA A 94 -8.71 2.54 16.36
N CYS A 95 -7.91 3.39 16.98
CA CYS A 95 -7.49 4.68 16.41
C CYS A 95 -6.34 4.53 15.40
N GLN A 96 -5.52 3.49 15.54
CA GLN A 96 -4.51 3.11 14.54
C GLN A 96 -5.17 2.49 13.28
N ASN A 97 -6.38 1.96 13.39
CA ASN A 97 -7.11 1.41 12.25
C ASN A 97 -7.81 2.49 11.40
N SER A 98 -7.20 3.67 11.28
CA SER A 98 -7.71 4.76 10.45
C SER A 98 -7.00 4.79 9.10
N THR A 99 -7.71 5.27 8.07
CA THR A 99 -7.14 5.51 6.74
C THR A 99 -5.87 6.35 6.83
N ASN A 100 -5.88 7.43 7.62
CA ASN A 100 -4.72 8.30 7.77
C ASN A 100 -3.50 7.58 8.36
N TYR A 101 -3.68 6.68 9.33
CA TYR A 101 -2.58 5.92 9.89
C TYR A 101 -1.97 4.97 8.87
N TRP A 102 -2.78 4.13 8.22
CA TRP A 102 -2.30 3.15 7.25
C TRP A 102 -1.71 3.80 6.00
N CYS A 103 -2.37 4.83 5.47
CA CYS A 103 -1.89 5.53 4.29
C CYS A 103 -0.52 6.17 4.51
N VAL A 104 -0.32 6.84 5.65
CA VAL A 104 0.98 7.44 6.01
C VAL A 104 2.04 6.37 6.20
N LYS A 105 1.73 5.28 6.91
CA LYS A 105 2.66 4.18 7.16
C LYS A 105 3.17 3.54 5.85
N LEU A 106 2.27 3.32 4.90
CA LEU A 106 2.59 2.77 3.57
C LEU A 106 3.37 3.78 2.72
N TYR A 107 2.95 5.06 2.70
CA TYR A 107 3.62 6.11 1.93
C TYR A 107 5.04 6.38 2.42
N ASN A 108 5.27 6.34 3.72
CA ASN A 108 6.59 6.52 4.31
C ASN A 108 7.60 5.47 3.86
N ARG A 109 7.11 4.33 3.34
CA ARG A 109 7.98 3.26 2.86
C ARG A 109 8.58 3.49 1.48
N LEU A 110 8.10 4.52 0.77
CA LEU A 110 8.62 4.94 -0.52
C LEU A 110 9.99 5.62 -0.39
N SER A 111 10.86 5.46 -1.39
CA SER A 111 12.11 6.23 -1.43
C SER A 111 11.85 7.73 -1.62
N PRO A 112 12.76 8.61 -1.16
CA PRO A 112 12.67 10.05 -1.40
C PRO A 112 12.52 10.39 -2.90
N SER A 113 13.25 9.66 -3.76
CA SER A 113 13.20 9.86 -5.21
C SER A 113 11.80 9.63 -5.79
N THR A 114 11.09 8.61 -5.30
CA THR A 114 9.72 8.31 -5.74
C THR A 114 8.71 9.27 -5.13
N LYS A 115 8.91 9.68 -3.88
CA LYS A 115 8.06 10.71 -3.24
C LYS A 115 8.13 12.05 -3.98
N ALA A 116 9.27 12.40 -4.58
CA ALA A 116 9.46 13.64 -5.34
C ALA A 116 8.69 13.67 -6.68
N LEU A 117 8.34 12.51 -7.24
CA LEU A 117 7.62 12.42 -8.52
C LEU A 117 6.25 13.12 -8.48
N ASN A 118 5.76 13.56 -9.64
CA ASN A 118 4.38 14.00 -9.79
C ASN A 118 3.40 12.82 -9.63
N ILE A 119 2.10 13.11 -9.41
CA ILE A 119 1.09 12.07 -9.12
C ILE A 119 0.98 11.03 -10.25
N LYS A 120 1.06 11.43 -11.52
CA LYS A 120 0.94 10.51 -12.66
C LYS A 120 2.13 9.54 -12.73
N SER A 121 3.34 10.08 -12.66
CA SER A 121 4.58 9.31 -12.67
C SER A 121 4.69 8.39 -11.45
N LEU A 122 4.34 8.90 -10.26
CA LEU A 122 4.27 8.11 -9.02
C LEU A 122 3.30 6.94 -9.18
N LYS A 123 2.08 7.20 -9.70
CA LYS A 123 1.07 6.15 -9.90
C LYS A 123 1.58 5.07 -10.84
N SER A 124 2.19 5.45 -11.96
CA SER A 124 2.73 4.49 -12.93
C SER A 124 3.81 3.62 -12.31
N LYS A 125 4.82 4.24 -11.67
CA LYS A 125 5.94 3.53 -11.03
C LYS A 125 5.47 2.62 -9.90
N ALA A 126 4.52 3.09 -9.07
CA ALA A 126 3.93 2.29 -8.01
C ALA A 126 3.14 1.09 -8.57
N ILE A 127 2.32 1.27 -9.61
CA ILE A 127 1.60 0.16 -10.25
C ILE A 127 2.57 -0.89 -10.76
N GLU A 128 3.63 -0.48 -11.47
CA GLU A 128 4.63 -1.40 -12.01
C GLU A 128 5.30 -2.23 -10.91
N TYR A 129 5.76 -1.57 -9.85
CA TYR A 129 6.37 -2.22 -8.70
C TYR A 129 5.43 -3.20 -8.00
N LEU A 130 4.20 -2.76 -7.71
CA LEU A 130 3.20 -3.56 -7.02
C LEU A 130 2.74 -4.78 -7.83
N LYS A 131 2.68 -4.66 -9.17
CA LYS A 131 2.42 -5.79 -10.08
C LYS A 131 3.58 -6.78 -10.10
N LYS A 132 4.82 -6.27 -10.16
CA LYS A 132 6.04 -7.11 -10.20
C LYS A 132 6.19 -7.98 -8.96
N HIS A 133 5.89 -7.41 -7.78
CA HIS A 133 6.05 -8.13 -6.51
C HIS A 133 4.81 -8.91 -6.08
N ALA A 134 3.61 -8.54 -6.56
CA ALA A 134 2.34 -9.22 -6.25
C ALA A 134 2.12 -9.46 -4.73
N PHE A 135 2.22 -8.41 -3.92
CA PHE A 135 2.08 -8.48 -2.47
C PHE A 135 0.75 -9.11 -2.03
N MET A 136 0.82 -10.16 -1.22
CA MET A 136 -0.32 -10.91 -0.69
C MET A 136 -0.84 -10.33 0.64
N SER A 137 -0.09 -9.41 1.25
CA SER A 137 -0.52 -8.67 2.43
C SER A 137 0.12 -7.28 2.50
N MET A 138 -0.45 -6.41 3.33
CA MET A 138 0.17 -5.11 3.62
C MET A 138 1.50 -5.26 4.37
N ASN A 139 1.61 -6.27 5.24
CA ASN A 139 2.84 -6.51 6.01
C ASN A 139 4.00 -6.90 5.10
N GLU A 140 3.73 -7.74 4.08
CA GLU A 140 4.74 -8.11 3.08
C GLU A 140 5.33 -6.88 2.38
N PHE A 141 4.50 -5.87 2.07
CA PHE A 141 4.99 -4.61 1.51
C PHE A 141 5.81 -3.80 2.51
N LEU A 142 5.40 -3.75 3.79
CA LEU A 142 6.13 -3.02 4.83
C LEU A 142 7.51 -3.64 5.13
N GLU A 143 7.60 -4.96 5.06
CA GLU A 143 8.81 -5.75 5.26
C GLU A 143 9.73 -5.75 4.04
N ALA A 144 9.17 -5.56 2.83
CA ALA A 144 9.89 -5.51 1.57
C ALA A 144 10.73 -4.23 1.38
N GLY A 145 11.75 -4.02 2.22
CA GLY A 145 12.80 -3.02 2.00
C GLY A 145 12.29 -1.60 1.73
N VAL A 146 13.14 -0.73 1.17
CA VAL A 146 12.71 0.59 0.67
C VAL A 146 11.98 0.36 -0.66
N ALA A 147 10.69 0.70 -0.72
CA ALA A 147 9.89 0.55 -1.93
C ALA A 147 10.17 1.71 -2.89
N CYS A 148 10.58 1.40 -4.12
CA CYS A 148 10.74 2.30 -5.28
C CYS A 148 11.46 3.64 -5.13
#